data_AF-A0A1Q9JHJ6-F1
#
_entry.id   AF-A0A1Q9JHJ6-F1
#
_cell.length_a   1.000
_cell.length_b   1.000
_cell.length_c   1.000
_cell.angle_alpha   90.00
_cell.angle_beta   90.00
_cell.angle_gamma   90.00
#
_symmetry.space_group_name_H-M   'P 1'
#
loop_
_entity.id
_entity.type
_entity.pdbx_description
1 polymer ?
#
loop_
_entity_poly.entity_id
_entity_poly.type
_entity_poly.pdbx_seq_one_letter_code
_entity_poly.pdbx_strand_id
1 'polypeptide(L)' 'MKVLTPIKAIRAYCIECSGGMTKEIKLCTVEKCPLYPYRMGNQFIEMLFKIIIREGCEYRRIVIQYVYKACK' A
#
# COMPACT_ATOMS: atom_id res chain seq x y z
N MET A 1 11.44 -15.91 -6.62
CA MET A 1 10.87 -14.88 -5.71
C MET A 1 10.64 -13.60 -6.50
N LYS A 2 9.40 -13.12 -6.61
CA LYS A 2 9.12 -11.83 -7.26
C LYS A 2 8.88 -10.78 -6.17
N VAL A 3 9.91 -10.00 -5.86
CA VAL A 3 9.83 -8.92 -4.86
C VAL A 3 8.94 -7.81 -5.43
N LEU A 4 7.82 -7.52 -4.76
CA LEU A 4 7.00 -6.37 -5.13
C LEU A 4 7.69 -5.09 -4.67
N THR A 5 7.62 -4.05 -5.50
CA THR A 5 7.98 -2.72 -5.02
C THR A 5 6.98 -2.32 -3.93
N PRO A 6 7.39 -1.49 -2.95
CA PRO A 6 6.49 -1.03 -1.89
C PRO A 6 5.16 -0.46 -2.42
N ILE A 7 5.19 0.26 -3.55
CA ILE A 7 3.98 0.77 -4.20
C ILE A 7 3.05 -0.37 -4.66
N LYS A 8 3.61 -1.42 -5.27
CA LYS A 8 2.84 -2.59 -5.71
C LYS A 8 2.27 -3.35 -4.51
N ALA A 9 3.00 -3.42 -3.41
CA ALA A 9 2.54 -4.03 -2.17
C ALA A 9 1.36 -3.25 -1.55
N ILE A 10 1.46 -1.92 -1.47
CA ILE A 10 0.35 -1.05 -1.03
C ILE A 10 -0.86 -1.21 -1.93
N ARG A 11 -0.66 -1.21 -3.25
CA ARG A 11 -1.76 -1.39 -4.20
C ARG A 11 -2.43 -2.75 -4.03
N ALA A 12 -1.67 -3.82 -3.82
CA ALA A 12 -2.20 -5.15 -3.53
C ALA A 12 -3.02 -5.17 -2.23
N TYR A 13 -2.53 -4.50 -1.18
CA TYR A 13 -3.30 -4.32 0.05
C TYR A 13 -4.60 -3.53 -0.18
N CYS A 14 -4.56 -2.44 -0.93
CA CYS A 14 -5.77 -1.67 -1.26
C CYS A 14 -6.79 -2.50 -2.05
N ILE A 15 -6.34 -3.41 -2.92
CA ILE A 15 -7.22 -4.37 -3.63
C ILE A 15 -7.89 -5.28 -2.61
N GLU A 16 -7.13 -5.93 -1.72
CA GLU A 16 -7.69 -6.84 -0.70
C GLU A 16 -8.63 -6.11 0.27
N CYS A 17 -8.26 -4.90 0.70
CA CYS A 17 -9.08 -4.06 1.58
C CYS A 17 -10.42 -3.63 0.92
N SER A 18 -10.43 -3.47 -0.41
CA SER A 18 -11.63 -3.10 -1.19
C SER A 18 -12.34 -4.34 -1.75
N GLY A 19 -12.27 -5.49 -1.06
CA GLY A 19 -12.94 -6.72 -1.47
C GLY A 19 -12.52 -7.29 -2.83
N GLY A 20 -11.33 -6.96 -3.31
CA GLY A 20 -10.80 -7.40 -4.61
C GLY A 20 -11.12 -6.46 -5.79
N MET A 21 -11.85 -5.36 -5.57
CA MET A 21 -12.27 -4.47 -6.65
C MET A 21 -11.26 -3.37 -6.94
N THR A 22 -10.61 -3.45 -8.11
CA THR A 22 -9.60 -2.44 -8.53
C THR A 22 -10.20 -1.05 -8.79
N LYS A 23 -11.49 -0.97 -9.14
CA LYS A 23 -12.21 0.29 -9.36
C LYS A 23 -12.41 1.05 -8.05
N GLU A 24 -12.62 0.34 -6.95
CA GLU A 24 -12.84 0.95 -5.64
C GLU A 24 -11.61 1.68 -5.12
N ILE A 25 -10.41 1.31 -5.54
CA ILE A 25 -9.19 2.05 -5.16
C ILE A 25 -9.25 3.52 -5.62
N LYS A 26 -9.82 3.76 -6.81
CA LYS A 26 -10.01 5.12 -7.34
C LYS A 26 -11.18 5.83 -6.66
N LEU A 27 -12.24 5.08 -6.34
CA LEU A 27 -13.48 5.57 -5.73
C LEU A 27 -13.46 5.57 -4.20
N CYS A 28 -12.34 5.18 -3.59
CA CYS A 28 -12.21 5.09 -2.14
C CYS A 28 -12.43 6.47 -1.52
N THR A 29 -13.36 6.56 -0.59
CA THR A 29 -13.73 7.79 0.13
C THR A 29 -12.97 7.97 1.43
N VAL A 30 -12.08 7.03 1.78
CA VAL A 30 -11.31 7.04 3.04
C VAL A 30 -10.07 7.93 2.90
N GLU A 31 -10.28 9.23 2.78
CA GLU A 31 -9.21 10.22 2.59
C GLU A 31 -8.25 10.32 3.79
N LYS A 32 -8.74 9.97 4.98
CA LYS A 32 -7.94 9.92 6.22
C LYS A 32 -7.00 8.72 6.29
N CYS A 33 -7.05 7.80 5.32
CA CYS A 33 -6.16 6.64 5.31
C CYS A 33 -4.71 7.08 5.02
N PRO A 34 -3.70 6.68 5.82
CA PRO A 34 -2.29 6.99 5.57
C PRO A 34 -1.78 6.47 4.21
N LEU A 35 -2.41 5.43 3.66
CA LEU A 35 -2.10 4.87 2.35
C LEU A 35 -2.80 5.58 1.18
N TYR A 36 -3.78 6.46 1.46
CA TYR A 36 -4.57 7.16 0.46
C TYR A 36 -3.73 7.88 -0.62
N PRO A 37 -2.68 8.67 -0.29
CA PRO A 37 -1.87 9.33 -1.32
C PRO A 37 -1.08 8.35 -2.20
N TYR A 38 -0.79 7.14 -1.69
CA TYR A 38 0.07 6.17 -2.37
C TYR A 38 -0.70 5.12 -3.19
N ARG A 39 -2.03 5.03 -3.03
CA ARG A 39 -2.89 4.03 -3.69
C ARG A 39 -2.82 4.02 -5.23
N MET A 40 -2.48 5.17 -5.82
CA MET A 40 -2.36 5.37 -7.27
C MET A 40 -0.94 5.19 -7.82
N GLY A 41 0.07 5.02 -6.96
CA GLY A 41 1.43 4.67 -7.36
C GLY A 41 2.31 5.78 -7.94
N ASN A 42 1.92 7.05 -7.78
CA ASN A 42 2.66 8.19 -8.35
C ASN A 42 3.76 8.78 -7.45
N GLN A 43 3.94 8.33 -6.21
CA GLN A 43 4.85 8.96 -5.25
C GLN A 43 5.78 7.93 -4.61
N PHE A 44 6.95 7.68 -5.21
CA PHE A 44 7.92 6.70 -4.70
C PHE A 44 8.84 7.28 -3.61
N ILE A 45 9.24 8.55 -3.74
CA ILE A 45 10.26 9.18 -2.89
C ILE A 45 9.68 9.64 -1.54
N GLU A 46 8.51 10.30 -1.50
CA GLU A 46 7.88 10.71 -0.23
C GLU A 46 7.37 9.53 0.62
N MET A 47 6.98 8.44 -0.04
CA MET A 47 6.35 7.27 0.59
C MET A 47 7.30 6.53 1.54
N LEU A 48 8.58 6.41 1.16
CA LEU A 48 9.60 5.74 1.96
C LEU A 48 9.88 6.48 3.28
N PHE A 49 9.78 7.80 3.30
CA PHE A 49 10.04 8.59 4.52
C PHE A 49 8.81 8.65 5.44
N LYS A 50 7.59 8.81 4.91
CA LYS A 50 6.39 9.07 5.73
C LYS A 50 5.82 7.81 6.40
N ILE A 51 5.64 6.71 5.65
CA ILE A 51 5.03 5.47 6.17
C ILE A 51 5.98 4.73 7.13
N ILE A 52 7.29 4.73 6.85
CA ILE A 52 8.25 3.91 7.57
C ILE A 52 8.77 4.58 8.84
N ILE A 53 8.75 5.93 8.90
CA ILE A 53 9.37 6.72 9.98
C ILE A 53 8.35 7.45 10.87
N ARG A 54 7.19 7.91 10.37
CA ARG A 54 6.30 8.86 11.09
C ARG A 54 4.93 8.33 11.55
N GLU A 55 4.33 7.36 10.84
CA GLU A 55 2.92 6.94 11.06
C GLU A 55 2.75 5.50 11.60
N GLY A 56 3.80 4.89 12.16
CA GLY A 56 3.64 3.71 13.04
C GLY A 56 3.76 2.32 12.39
N CYS A 57 4.09 1.36 13.25
CA CYS A 57 4.57 0.01 12.98
C CYS A 57 3.62 -0.90 12.15
N GLU A 58 2.33 -0.55 12.06
CA GLU A 58 1.30 -1.38 11.43
C GLU A 58 1.38 -1.36 9.89
N TYR A 59 1.50 -0.16 9.28
CA TYR A 59 1.64 -0.04 7.83
C TYR A 59 2.99 -0.55 7.34
N ARG A 60 4.04 -0.46 8.16
CA ARG A 60 5.32 -1.10 7.89
C ARG A 60 5.16 -2.63 7.80
N ARG A 61 4.39 -3.26 8.70
CA ARG A 61 4.08 -4.70 8.62
C ARG A 61 3.22 -5.03 7.41
N ILE A 62 2.23 -4.21 7.05
CA ILE A 62 1.42 -4.41 5.84
C ILE A 62 2.31 -4.38 4.59
N VAL A 63 3.13 -3.34 4.43
CA VAL A 63 4.01 -3.22 3.27
C VAL A 63 5.01 -4.37 3.23
N ILE A 64 5.67 -4.71 4.34
CA ILE A 64 6.59 -5.86 4.42
C ILE A 64 5.86 -7.16 4.08
N GLN A 65 4.72 -7.43 4.71
CA GLN A 65 3.92 -8.62 4.47
C GLN A 65 3.64 -8.75 2.98
N TYR A 66 3.08 -7.72 2.33
CA TYR A 66 2.73 -7.77 0.92
C TYR A 66 3.94 -7.74 -0.04
N VAL A 67 5.05 -7.11 0.34
CA VAL A 67 6.32 -7.19 -0.41
C VAL A 67 6.81 -8.64 -0.48
N TYR A 68 6.64 -9.42 0.60
CA TYR A 68 7.03 -10.82 0.69
C TYR A 68 5.90 -11.83 0.39
N LYS A 69 4.62 -11.41 0.36
CA LYS A 69 3.42 -12.28 0.17
C LYS A 69 3.30 -12.85 -1.24
N ALA A 70 3.98 -12.27 -2.24
CA ALA A 70 3.98 -12.73 -3.63
C ALA A 70 4.76 -14.05 -3.88
N CYS A 71 4.92 -14.88 -2.85
CA CYS A 71 5.70 -16.13 -2.85
C CYS A 71 4.84 -17.38 -2.62
N LYS A 72 3.52 -17.30 -2.87
CA LYS A 72 2.66 -18.48 -3.06
C LYS A 72 2.30 -18.60 -4.53
#